data_AF-A0A7K0BE77-F1
#
_entry.id   AF-A0A7K0BE77-F1
#
_cell.length_a   1.000
_cell.length_b   1.000
_cell.length_c   1.000
_cell.angle_alpha   90.00
_cell.angle_beta   90.00
_cell.angle_gamma   90.00
#
_symmetry.space_group_name_H-M   'P 1'
#
loop_
_entity.id
_entity.type
_entity.pdbx_description
1 polymer ?
#
loop_
_entity_poly.entity_id
_entity_poly.type
_entity_poly.pdbx_seq_one_letter_code
_entity_poly.pdbx_strand_id
1 'polypeptide(L)'
;MKKIIFLIILGSFMQSCFIMKAIETPKMRKEFTEKNDAIPPEFGEDKNAVLLVIKRGRNSYDKGLKSAVKRYSGKYLLINRDELVNYTDLNKYRYIFDYSGGSTHTTHYSNGLSASSTYKRFYVYDRLNDKSYQSGAEFTFFGKAMKVYFENLNIKYNSK
;
A
#
# COMPACT_ATOMS: atom_id res chain seq x y z
N MET A 1 -3.21 -46.95 22.93
CA MET A 1 -3.56 -45.51 23.10
C MET A 1 -2.35 -44.56 23.06
N LYS A 2 -1.14 -44.99 22.64
CA LYS A 2 0.06 -44.11 22.55
C LYS A 2 0.33 -43.53 21.15
N LYS A 3 -0.38 -43.99 20.10
CA LYS A 3 -0.16 -43.55 18.70
C LYS A 3 -1.08 -42.40 18.24
N ILE A 4 -2.16 -42.11 18.98
CA ILE A 4 -3.13 -41.05 18.62
C ILE A 4 -2.71 -39.68 19.18
N ILE A 5 -1.93 -39.65 20.28
CA ILE A 5 -1.48 -38.42 20.92
C ILE A 5 -0.43 -37.67 20.07
N PHE A 6 0.29 -38.37 19.19
CA PHE A 6 1.31 -37.77 18.32
C PHE A 6 0.74 -36.95 17.15
N LEU A 7 -0.53 -37.16 16.78
CA LEU A 7 -1.17 -36.48 15.65
C LEU A 7 -1.74 -35.10 16.00
N ILE A 8 -1.97 -34.82 17.29
CA ILE A 8 -2.51 -33.53 17.74
C ILE A 8 -1.39 -32.50 17.96
N ILE A 9 -0.15 -32.94 18.22
CA ILE A 9 0.99 -32.06 18.49
C ILE A 9 1.67 -31.58 17.19
N LEU A 10 1.47 -32.27 16.07
CA LEU A 10 2.06 -31.90 14.77
C LEU A 10 1.28 -30.80 14.03
N GLY A 11 0.05 -30.48 14.46
CA GLY A 11 -0.82 -29.46 13.83
C GLY A 11 -0.61 -28.03 14.33
N SER A 12 0.12 -27.83 15.44
CA SER A 12 0.15 -26.54 16.15
C SER A 12 1.26 -25.60 15.71
N PHE A 13 2.24 -26.06 14.92
CA PHE A 13 3.43 -25.27 14.57
C PHE A 13 3.31 -24.42 13.29
N MET A 14 2.19 -24.49 12.55
CA MET A 14 2.04 -23.75 11.28
C MET A 14 1.08 -22.55 11.32
N GLN A 15 0.38 -22.28 12.42
CA GLN A 15 -0.70 -21.28 12.43
C GLN A 15 -0.31 -19.86 12.86
N SER A 16 0.84 -19.67 13.52
CA SER A 16 1.21 -18.35 14.09
C SER A 16 1.48 -17.27 13.02
N CYS A 17 1.96 -17.65 11.84
CA CYS A 17 2.22 -16.71 10.73
C CYS A 17 0.97 -16.32 9.92
N PHE A 18 -0.14 -17.06 10.01
CA PHE A 18 -1.37 -16.77 9.25
C PHE A 18 -2.30 -15.81 9.98
N ILE A 19 -2.37 -15.91 11.31
CA ILE A 19 -3.28 -15.09 12.12
C ILE A 19 -2.88 -13.61 12.09
N MET A 20 -1.58 -13.30 12.23
CA MET A 20 -1.09 -11.91 12.11
C MET A 20 -1.38 -11.32 10.72
N LYS A 21 -1.26 -12.12 9.66
CA LYS A 21 -1.60 -11.66 8.31
C LYS A 21 -3.09 -11.32 8.18
N ALA A 22 -4.00 -12.09 8.76
CA ALA A 22 -5.44 -11.84 8.63
C ALA A 22 -5.88 -10.52 9.30
N ILE A 23 -5.34 -10.22 10.49
CA ILE A 23 -5.73 -9.07 11.33
C ILE A 23 -5.33 -7.73 10.71
N GLU A 24 -4.28 -7.69 9.88
CA GLU A 24 -3.80 -6.42 9.33
C GLU A 24 -4.62 -5.88 8.15
N THR A 25 -5.33 -6.71 7.37
CA THR A 25 -6.13 -6.21 6.23
C THR A 25 -7.27 -5.29 6.68
N PRO A 26 -8.10 -5.67 7.68
CA PRO A 26 -9.17 -4.81 8.15
C PRO A 26 -8.64 -3.48 8.72
N LYS A 27 -7.49 -3.51 9.41
CA LYS A 27 -6.83 -2.29 9.88
C LYS A 27 -6.43 -1.39 8.71
N MET A 28 -5.67 -1.91 7.74
CA MET A 28 -5.29 -1.17 6.52
C MET A 28 -6.50 -0.59 5.80
N ARG A 29 -7.61 -1.35 5.68
CA ARG A 29 -8.82 -0.90 5.00
C ARG A 29 -9.48 0.28 5.71
N LYS A 30 -9.42 0.35 7.04
CA LYS A 30 -9.90 1.50 7.81
C LYS A 30 -8.99 2.71 7.64
N GLU A 31 -7.67 2.50 7.65
CA GLU A 31 -6.66 3.57 7.54
C GLU A 31 -6.62 4.22 6.14
N PHE A 32 -6.80 3.46 5.07
CA PHE A 32 -6.71 3.99 3.69
C PHE A 32 -8.03 4.57 3.20
N THR A 33 -8.58 5.55 3.90
CA THR A 33 -9.88 6.18 3.56
C THR A 33 -9.77 7.70 3.52
N GLU A 34 -10.77 8.34 2.90
CA GLU A 34 -10.92 9.80 2.92
C GLU A 34 -11.03 10.35 4.35
N LYS A 35 -11.82 9.69 5.21
CA LYS A 35 -11.98 10.08 6.62
C LYS A 35 -10.65 10.17 7.37
N ASN A 36 -9.68 9.34 6.98
CA ASN A 36 -8.35 9.29 7.57
C ASN A 36 -7.29 10.00 6.71
N ASP A 37 -7.71 10.96 5.87
CA ASP A 37 -6.88 11.81 5.02
C ASP A 37 -5.91 11.03 4.09
N ALA A 38 -6.22 9.76 3.80
CA ALA A 38 -5.43 8.92 2.91
C ALA A 38 -5.88 9.02 1.44
N ILE A 39 -7.12 9.45 1.19
CA ILE A 39 -7.67 9.58 -0.15
C ILE A 39 -8.29 10.97 -0.30
N PRO A 40 -7.97 11.73 -1.37
CA PRO A 40 -8.60 13.01 -1.61
C PRO A 40 -10.14 12.91 -1.67
N PRO A 41 -10.88 13.86 -1.08
CA PRO A 41 -12.35 13.83 -1.08
C PRO A 41 -12.94 13.91 -2.50
N GLU A 42 -12.25 14.60 -3.41
CA GLU A 42 -12.63 14.73 -4.82
C GLU A 42 -12.04 13.63 -5.72
N PHE A 43 -11.36 12.64 -5.14
CA PHE A 43 -10.77 11.57 -5.93
C PHE A 43 -11.88 10.80 -6.68
N GLY A 44 -11.71 10.70 -8.01
CA GLY A 44 -12.64 10.02 -8.89
C GLY A 44 -13.85 10.83 -9.35
N GLU A 45 -13.96 12.13 -9.02
CA GLU A 45 -15.00 12.99 -9.59
C GLU A 45 -14.81 13.20 -11.10
N ASP A 46 -13.57 13.45 -11.54
CA ASP A 46 -13.22 13.42 -12.96
C ASP A 46 -12.83 12.00 -13.42
N LYS A 47 -13.70 11.36 -14.21
CA LYS A 47 -13.45 10.03 -14.79
C LYS A 47 -12.42 10.03 -15.93
N ASN A 48 -12.06 11.21 -16.44
CA ASN A 48 -11.03 11.36 -17.47
C ASN A 48 -9.64 11.57 -16.90
N ALA A 49 -9.53 11.92 -15.62
CA ALA A 49 -8.25 12.02 -14.92
C ALA A 49 -7.50 10.68 -14.93
N VAL A 50 -6.18 10.77 -15.06
CA VAL A 50 -5.24 9.65 -15.09
C VAL A 50 -4.41 9.65 -13.82
N LEU A 51 -4.49 8.56 -13.06
CA LEU A 51 -3.65 8.37 -11.88
C LEU A 51 -2.21 8.05 -12.31
N LEU A 52 -1.26 8.90 -11.93
CA LEU A 52 0.17 8.59 -12.10
C LEU A 52 0.63 7.74 -10.92
N VAL A 53 1.24 6.59 -11.21
CA VAL A 53 1.67 5.61 -10.20
C VAL A 53 3.18 5.45 -10.28
N ILE A 54 3.89 5.85 -9.24
CA ILE A 54 5.36 6.00 -9.28
C ILE A 54 6.08 4.67 -9.02
N LYS A 55 6.83 4.20 -10.02
CA LYS A 55 7.84 3.14 -9.89
C LYS A 55 9.06 3.67 -9.13
N ARG A 56 9.74 2.80 -8.39
CA ARG A 56 10.97 3.13 -7.66
C ARG A 56 12.20 2.40 -8.17
N GLY A 57 12.09 1.65 -9.27
CA GLY A 57 13.19 0.89 -9.88
C GLY A 57 13.62 -0.34 -9.06
N ARG A 58 12.93 -0.64 -7.95
CA ARG A 58 13.21 -1.79 -7.10
C ARG A 58 12.27 -2.92 -7.53
N ASN A 59 12.82 -3.98 -8.14
CA ASN A 59 12.04 -5.06 -8.74
C ASN A 59 10.96 -5.65 -7.82
N SER A 60 11.27 -5.88 -6.53
CA SER A 60 10.31 -6.43 -5.56
C SER A 60 9.13 -5.48 -5.29
N TYR A 61 9.41 -4.18 -5.18
CA TYR A 61 8.39 -3.15 -5.02
C TYR A 61 7.57 -2.98 -6.29
N ASP A 62 8.22 -2.78 -7.44
CA ASP A 62 7.54 -2.52 -8.71
C ASP A 62 6.67 -3.71 -9.14
N LYS A 63 7.08 -4.95 -8.85
CA LYS A 63 6.24 -6.14 -9.04
C LYS A 63 4.99 -6.11 -8.15
N GLY A 64 5.15 -5.74 -6.89
CA GLY A 64 4.04 -5.56 -5.95
C GLY A 64 3.07 -4.48 -6.40
N LEU A 65 3.60 -3.33 -6.82
CA LEU A 65 2.86 -2.18 -7.34
C LEU A 65 2.05 -2.56 -8.59
N LYS A 66 2.69 -3.19 -9.59
CA LYS A 66 2.04 -3.71 -10.81
C LYS A 66 0.91 -4.69 -10.50
N SER A 67 1.05 -5.52 -9.47
CA SER A 67 -0.01 -6.44 -9.05
C SER A 67 -1.16 -5.72 -8.34
N ALA A 68 -0.85 -4.70 -7.54
CA ALA A 68 -1.82 -3.97 -6.75
C ALA A 68 -2.68 -3.02 -7.60
N VAL A 69 -2.06 -2.24 -8.50
CA VAL A 69 -2.75 -1.23 -9.33
C VAL A 69 -3.84 -1.83 -10.23
N LYS A 70 -3.75 -3.12 -10.59
CA LYS A 70 -4.79 -3.84 -11.35
C LYS A 70 -6.17 -3.86 -10.66
N ARG A 71 -6.25 -3.52 -9.37
CA ARG A 71 -7.52 -3.38 -8.63
C ARG A 71 -8.24 -2.07 -8.90
N TYR A 72 -7.56 -1.11 -9.50
CA TYR A 72 -8.10 0.19 -9.85
C TYR A 72 -8.68 0.15 -11.28
N SER A 73 -9.95 0.49 -11.43
CA SER A 73 -10.65 0.50 -12.72
C SER A 73 -10.46 1.79 -13.52
N GLY A 74 -10.04 2.88 -12.86
CA GLY A 74 -9.77 4.15 -13.53
C GLY A 74 -8.51 4.11 -14.41
N LYS A 75 -8.34 5.14 -15.25
CA LYS A 75 -7.13 5.28 -16.08
C LYS A 75 -5.91 5.50 -15.19
N TYR A 76 -4.82 4.79 -15.46
CA TYR A 76 -3.56 4.97 -14.73
C TYR A 76 -2.35 4.78 -15.65
N LEU A 77 -1.22 5.36 -15.23
CA LEU A 77 0.08 5.16 -15.86
C LEU A 77 1.12 4.81 -14.80
N LEU A 78 1.92 3.78 -15.07
CA LEU A 78 3.08 3.42 -14.25
C LEU A 78 4.31 4.14 -14.81
N ILE A 79 4.84 5.10 -14.07
CA ILE A 79 5.94 5.97 -14.54
C ILE A 79 7.09 5.97 -13.54
N ASN A 80 8.30 6.24 -13.99
CA ASN A 80 9.41 6.63 -13.14
C ASN A 80 9.25 8.10 -12.71
N ARG A 81 9.92 8.50 -11.64
CA ARG A 81 9.77 9.84 -11.06
C ARG A 81 10.30 10.95 -11.97
N ASP A 82 11.37 10.69 -12.73
CA ASP A 82 11.93 11.59 -13.74
C ASP A 82 10.97 11.86 -14.91
N GLU A 83 10.09 10.92 -15.24
CA GLU A 83 9.08 11.10 -16.29
C GLU A 83 7.98 12.10 -15.92
N LEU A 84 7.87 12.51 -14.64
CA LEU A 84 6.84 13.44 -14.15
C LEU A 84 6.82 14.77 -14.91
N VAL A 85 7.97 15.22 -15.40
CA VAL A 85 8.11 16.47 -16.16
C VAL A 85 7.29 16.48 -17.45
N ASN A 86 6.93 15.30 -17.98
CA ASN A 86 6.16 15.15 -19.21
C ASN A 86 4.63 15.26 -18.98
N TYR A 87 4.18 15.34 -17.73
CA TYR A 87 2.76 15.31 -17.35
C TYR A 87 2.31 16.66 -16.79
N THR A 88 2.37 17.72 -17.59
CA THR A 88 2.14 19.11 -17.12
C THR A 88 0.68 19.50 -16.97
N ASP A 89 -0.24 18.86 -17.70
CA ASP A 89 -1.69 19.09 -17.56
C ASP A 89 -2.20 18.59 -16.20
N LEU A 90 -2.41 19.52 -15.26
CA LEU A 90 -2.83 19.21 -13.90
C LEU A 90 -4.28 18.76 -13.79
N ASN A 91 -5.14 19.04 -14.76
CA ASN A 91 -6.51 18.53 -14.76
C ASN A 91 -6.51 17.05 -15.15
N LYS A 92 -5.78 16.71 -16.21
CA LYS A 92 -5.65 15.32 -16.67
C LYS A 92 -4.79 14.45 -15.75
N TYR A 93 -3.69 14.99 -15.21
CA TYR A 93 -2.72 14.25 -14.41
C TYR A 93 -2.67 14.75 -12.96
N ARG A 94 -3.85 15.06 -12.38
CA ARG A 94 -4.00 15.67 -11.04
C ARG A 94 -3.36 14.85 -9.92
N TYR A 95 -3.52 13.53 -9.95
CA TYR A 95 -3.19 12.68 -8.81
C TYR A 95 -1.94 11.81 -9.05
N ILE A 96 -1.09 11.73 -8.03
CA ILE A 96 0.09 10.85 -7.99
C ILE A 96 -0.03 9.89 -6.81
N PHE A 97 0.07 8.58 -7.05
CA PHE A 97 0.27 7.59 -6.00
C PHE A 97 1.74 7.25 -5.83
N ASP A 98 2.23 7.31 -4.59
CA ASP A 98 3.58 6.92 -4.21
C ASP A 98 3.62 6.56 -2.70
N TYR A 99 4.81 6.38 -2.15
CA TYR A 99 5.06 6.24 -0.72
C TYR A 99 6.18 7.17 -0.27
N SER A 100 6.15 7.59 1.00
CA SER A 100 7.24 8.32 1.64
C SER A 100 8.14 7.38 2.45
N GLY A 101 9.34 7.85 2.80
CA GLY A 101 10.15 7.17 3.79
C GLY A 101 9.36 7.03 5.10
N GLY A 102 9.28 5.83 5.65
CA GLY A 102 8.79 5.59 6.99
C GLY A 102 9.94 5.16 7.91
N SER A 103 9.58 4.71 9.10
CA SER A 103 10.54 4.31 10.12
C SER A 103 11.26 2.99 9.78
N THR A 104 12.52 2.85 10.19
CA THR A 104 13.20 1.55 10.24
C THR A 104 13.47 1.22 11.69
N HIS A 105 13.12 0.02 12.11
CA HIS A 105 13.35 -0.48 13.46
C HIS A 105 14.28 -1.67 13.38
N THR A 106 15.41 -1.59 14.08
CA THR A 106 16.43 -2.63 14.15
C THR A 106 16.45 -3.21 15.55
N THR A 107 16.18 -4.49 15.67
CA THR A 107 16.30 -5.25 16.92
C THR A 107 17.65 -5.94 16.92
N HIS A 108 18.45 -5.69 17.96
CA HIS A 108 19.70 -6.39 18.21
C HIS A 108 19.46 -7.54 19.20
N TYR A 109 19.94 -8.72 18.85
CA TYR A 109 19.83 -9.92 19.68
C TYR A 109 21.14 -10.13 20.46
N SER A 110 21.04 -10.77 21.62
CA SER A 110 22.19 -11.03 22.51
C SER A 110 23.30 -11.88 21.86
N ASN A 111 22.98 -12.63 20.80
CA ASN A 111 23.94 -13.41 20.02
C ASN A 111 24.66 -12.60 18.92
N GLY A 112 24.51 -11.28 18.91
CA GLY A 112 25.14 -10.39 17.93
C GLY A 112 24.40 -10.28 16.58
N LEU A 113 23.29 -11.00 16.39
CA LEU A 113 22.46 -10.85 15.19
C LEU A 113 21.61 -9.57 15.28
N SER A 114 21.21 -9.04 14.12
CA SER A 114 20.24 -7.95 14.04
C SER A 114 19.17 -8.23 12.98
N ALA A 115 17.94 -7.78 13.26
CA ALA A 115 16.83 -7.83 12.31
C ALA A 115 16.24 -6.43 12.15
N SER A 116 16.05 -5.99 10.90
CA SER A 116 15.49 -4.68 10.59
C SER A 116 14.15 -4.78 9.89
N SER A 117 13.17 -4.03 10.36
CA SER A 117 11.87 -3.86 9.72
C SER A 117 11.71 -2.42 9.25
N THR A 118 11.42 -2.23 7.97
CA THR A 118 11.14 -0.90 7.42
C THR A 118 9.64 -0.75 7.23
N TYR A 119 9.10 0.34 7.74
CA TYR A 119 7.72 0.76 7.61
C TYR A 119 7.65 1.83 6.52
N LYS A 120 6.55 1.87 5.77
CA LYS A 120 6.30 2.87 4.73
C LYS A 120 4.90 3.43 4.87
N ARG A 121 4.76 4.70 4.48
CA ARG A 121 3.50 5.42 4.47
C ARG A 121 3.14 5.71 3.01
N PHE A 122 1.98 5.25 2.56
CA PHE A 122 1.51 5.47 1.20
C PHE A 122 0.74 6.78 1.14
N TYR A 123 0.71 7.42 -0.03
CA TYR A 123 -0.03 8.65 -0.21
C TYR A 123 -0.56 8.82 -1.63
N VAL A 124 -1.61 9.63 -1.74
CA VAL A 124 -1.99 10.28 -3.00
C VAL A 124 -1.67 11.76 -2.89
N TYR A 125 -0.89 12.28 -3.83
CA TYR A 125 -0.61 13.70 -3.94
C TYR A 125 -1.53 14.33 -5.00
N ASP A 126 -2.30 15.32 -4.58
CA ASP A 126 -3.11 16.18 -5.43
C ASP A 126 -2.26 17.37 -5.88
N ARG A 127 -1.84 17.34 -7.13
CA ARG A 127 -0.95 18.34 -7.72
C ARG A 127 -1.65 19.67 -7.97
N LEU A 128 -2.96 19.66 -8.12
CA LEU A 128 -3.73 20.89 -8.38
C LEU A 128 -3.80 21.74 -7.11
N ASN A 129 -3.97 21.09 -5.95
CA ASN A 129 -4.08 21.75 -4.66
C ASN A 129 -2.78 21.71 -3.82
N ASP A 130 -1.70 21.17 -4.38
CA ASP A 130 -0.41 20.96 -3.68
C ASP A 130 -0.59 20.28 -2.30
N LYS A 131 -1.38 19.21 -2.25
CA LYS A 131 -1.70 18.51 -0.99
C LYS A 131 -1.41 17.02 -1.09
N SER A 132 -0.65 16.51 -0.12
CA SER A 132 -0.45 15.07 0.08
C SER A 132 -1.45 14.51 1.08
N TYR A 133 -2.18 13.48 0.65
CA TYR A 133 -3.12 12.70 1.46
C TYR A 133 -2.42 11.42 1.89
N GLN A 134 -1.82 11.44 3.08
CA GLN A 134 -0.99 10.34 3.59
C GLN A 134 -1.83 9.36 4.39
N SER A 135 -1.53 8.07 4.26
CA SER A 135 -2.13 7.07 5.13
C SER A 135 -1.76 7.34 6.59
N GLY A 136 -2.75 7.39 7.48
CA GLY A 136 -2.57 7.61 8.93
C GLY A 136 -1.70 6.56 9.63
N ALA A 137 -1.37 5.45 8.97
CA ALA A 137 -0.53 4.39 9.49
C ALA A 137 0.61 4.00 8.53
N GLU A 138 1.72 3.54 9.11
CA GLU A 138 2.82 2.92 8.39
C GLU A 138 2.70 1.40 8.43
N PHE A 139 3.10 0.73 7.35
CA PHE A 139 3.00 -0.73 7.24
C PHE A 139 4.30 -1.34 6.72
N THR A 140 4.68 -2.50 7.25
CA THR A 140 5.83 -3.31 6.79
C THR A 140 5.45 -4.23 5.62
N PHE A 141 4.18 -4.62 5.52
CA PHE A 141 3.67 -5.52 4.48
C PHE A 141 3.30 -4.76 3.19
N PHE A 142 4.29 -4.15 2.53
CA PHE A 142 4.07 -3.23 1.42
C PHE A 142 3.17 -3.78 0.31
N GLY A 143 3.40 -5.00 -0.16
CA GLY A 143 2.61 -5.61 -1.22
C GLY A 143 1.13 -5.79 -0.87
N LYS A 144 0.83 -6.03 0.40
CA LYS A 144 -0.53 -6.17 0.89
C LYS A 144 -1.19 -4.82 1.12
N ALA A 145 -0.48 -3.90 1.77
CA ALA A 145 -0.92 -2.54 1.98
C ALA A 145 -1.25 -1.83 0.65
N MET A 146 -0.38 -1.95 -0.37
CA MET A 146 -0.66 -1.41 -1.71
C MET A 146 -1.95 -1.98 -2.30
N LYS A 147 -2.19 -3.29 -2.22
CA LYS A 147 -3.43 -3.91 -2.73
C LYS A 147 -4.68 -3.31 -2.07
N VAL A 148 -4.67 -3.20 -0.74
CA VAL A 148 -5.80 -2.62 0.02
C VAL A 148 -5.98 -1.13 -0.33
N TYR A 149 -4.89 -0.39 -0.50
CA TYR A 149 -4.96 1.02 -0.87
C TYR A 149 -5.63 1.20 -2.25
N PHE A 150 -5.19 0.44 -3.26
CA PHE A 150 -5.80 0.50 -4.59
C PHE A 150 -7.25 -0.01 -4.60
N GLU A 151 -7.61 -0.97 -3.75
CA GLU A 151 -9.01 -1.37 -3.54
C GLU A 151 -9.85 -0.19 -3.01
N ASN A 152 -9.36 0.54 -2.01
CA ASN A 152 -10.08 1.69 -1.47
C ASN A 152 -10.12 2.89 -2.42
N LEU A 153 -9.05 3.15 -3.19
CA LEU A 153 -9.08 4.12 -4.28
C LEU A 153 -10.12 3.74 -5.33
N ASN A 154 -10.23 2.46 -5.66
CA ASN A 154 -11.23 1.98 -6.59
C ASN A 154 -12.66 2.13 -6.04
N ILE A 155 -12.87 1.82 -4.75
CA ILE A 155 -14.18 2.03 -4.10
C ILE A 155 -14.54 3.52 -4.16
N LYS A 156 -13.61 4.41 -3.79
CA LYS A 156 -13.82 5.86 -3.87
C LYS A 156 -14.13 6.29 -5.31
N TYR A 157 -13.34 5.84 -6.27
CA TYR A 157 -13.53 6.15 -7.69
C TYR A 157 -14.90 5.70 -8.21
N ASN A 158 -15.43 4.56 -7.79
CA ASN A 158 -16.74 4.09 -8.25
C ASN A 158 -17.92 4.63 -7.42
N SER A 159 -17.66 5.35 -6.32
CA SER A 159 -18.69 5.96 -5.46
C SER A 159 -19.09 7.39 -5.86
N LYS A 160 -18.36 7.97 -6.82
CA LYS A 160 -18.62 9.28 -7.41
C LYS A 160 -19.22 9.10 -8.79
#